data_AF-A0A5P2CYK6-F1
#
_entry.id   AF-A0A5P2CYK6-F1
#
_cell.length_a   1.000
_cell.length_b   1.000
_cell.length_c   1.000
_cell.angle_alpha   90.00
_cell.angle_beta   90.00
_cell.angle_gamma   90.00
#
_symmetry.space_group_name_H-M   'P 1'
#
loop_
_entity.id
_entity.type
_entity.pdbx_description
1 polymer ?
#
loop_
_entity_poly.entity_id
_entity_poly.type
_entity_poly.pdbx_seq_one_letter_code
_entity_poly.pdbx_strand_id
1 'polypeptide(L)'
;MSESSALLRRIRAWLVLFLVCLVLSGITAFPLVTEMHLLNSLVDNHWVQRVTEGLDRADADYPFLLYGTDWLAFAHLVIAVFFHGVYRDPVRNIWIVEAGMIACAGVVPLALICGPIRGIPFWWSVIDMSFGVFGVIPLLVLRRMIKRLEAMQQPQPEPAGAPAPA
;
A
#
# COMPACT_ATOMS: atom_id res chain seq x y z
N MET A 1 -26.35 16.94 7.64
CA MET A 1 -25.50 15.80 7.22
C MET A 1 -25.45 14.82 8.37
N SER A 2 -25.77 13.54 8.17
CA SER A 2 -25.70 12.55 9.25
C SER A 2 -24.25 12.27 9.66
N GLU A 3 -23.99 11.94 10.92
CA GLU A 3 -22.65 11.59 11.42
C GLU A 3 -21.99 10.49 10.57
N SER A 4 -22.76 9.47 10.18
CA SER A 4 -22.33 8.38 9.31
C SER A 4 -21.87 8.86 7.92
N SER A 5 -22.55 9.87 7.34
CA SER A 5 -22.16 10.44 6.04
C SER A 5 -20.86 11.26 6.10
N ALA A 6 -20.59 11.91 7.24
CA ALA A 6 -19.33 12.61 7.47
C ALA A 6 -18.18 11.61 7.67
N LEU A 7 -18.41 10.54 8.44
CA LEU A 7 -17.45 9.47 8.65
C LEU A 7 -17.09 8.78 7.33
N LEU A 8 -18.08 8.44 6.50
CA LEU A 8 -17.87 7.80 5.19
C LEU A 8 -17.02 8.67 4.25
N ARG A 9 -17.25 9.99 4.19
CA ARG A 9 -16.41 10.90 3.41
C ARG A 9 -14.97 10.92 3.89
N ARG A 10 -14.76 10.90 5.21
CA ARG A 10 -13.42 10.84 5.79
C ARG A 10 -12.73 9.50 5.46
N ILE A 11 -13.46 8.37 5.52
CA ILE A 11 -12.94 7.06 5.08
C ILE A 11 -12.47 7.15 3.63
N ARG A 12 -13.31 7.69 2.73
CA ARG A 12 -12.97 7.82 1.31
C ARG A 12 -11.76 8.74 1.08
N ALA A 13 -11.63 9.84 1.81
CA ALA A 13 -10.47 10.73 1.69
C ALA A 13 -9.17 10.02 2.10
N TRP A 14 -9.17 9.30 3.23
CA TRP A 14 -8.01 8.51 3.65
C TRP A 14 -7.69 7.37 2.69
N LEU A 15 -8.71 6.73 2.12
CA LEU A 15 -8.54 5.69 1.13
C LEU A 15 -7.90 6.24 -0.15
N VAL A 16 -8.38 7.38 -0.66
CA VAL A 16 -7.80 8.03 -1.84
C VAL A 16 -6.35 8.44 -1.58
N LEU A 17 -6.05 9.02 -0.41
CA LEU A 17 -4.68 9.34 -0.02
C LEU A 17 -3.77 8.10 -0.07
N PHE A 18 -4.21 7.00 0.56
CA PHE A 18 -3.47 5.74 0.53
C PHE A 18 -3.27 5.21 -0.89
N LEU A 19 -4.33 5.24 -1.73
CA LEU A 19 -4.27 4.80 -3.11
C LEU A 19 -3.30 5.62 -3.95
N VAL A 20 -3.27 6.94 -3.78
CA VAL A 20 -2.32 7.81 -4.48
C VAL A 20 -0.89 7.44 -4.08
N CYS A 21 -0.60 7.28 -2.79
CA CYS A 21 0.73 6.86 -2.34
C CYS A 21 1.12 5.48 -2.88
N LEU A 22 0.20 4.51 -2.84
CA LEU A 22 0.42 3.16 -3.35
C LEU A 22 0.73 3.17 -4.86
N VAL A 23 -0.07 3.90 -5.64
CA VAL A 23 0.08 3.98 -7.10
C VAL A 23 1.36 4.71 -7.47
N LEU A 24 1.66 5.85 -6.82
CA LEU A 24 2.90 6.58 -7.06
C LEU A 24 4.13 5.71 -6.74
N SER A 25 4.10 4.98 -5.62
CA SER A 25 5.17 4.06 -5.25
C SER A 25 5.38 2.91 -6.24
N GLY A 26 4.33 2.50 -6.98
CA GLY A 26 4.42 1.44 -7.98
C GLY A 26 4.84 1.95 -9.35
N ILE A 27 4.31 3.10 -9.78
CA ILE A 27 4.56 3.67 -11.11
C ILE A 27 6.02 4.06 -11.32
N THR A 28 6.76 4.41 -10.26
CA THR A 28 8.21 4.68 -10.33
C THR A 28 9.03 3.50 -10.86
N ALA A 29 8.49 2.27 -10.84
CA ALA A 29 9.14 1.10 -11.43
C ALA A 29 9.09 1.07 -12.98
N PHE A 30 8.24 1.90 -13.62
CA PHE A 30 8.24 2.03 -15.09
C PHE A 30 9.46 2.83 -15.60
N PRO A 31 9.73 4.07 -15.15
CA PRO A 31 10.89 4.84 -15.58
C PRO A 31 12.14 4.56 -14.73
N LEU A 32 12.33 3.33 -14.24
CA LEU A 32 13.35 3.00 -13.24
C LEU A 32 14.77 3.45 -13.64
N VAL A 33 15.15 3.22 -14.90
CA VAL A 33 16.47 3.62 -15.44
C VAL A 33 16.63 5.14 -15.38
N THR A 34 15.65 5.88 -15.90
CA THR A 34 15.64 7.35 -15.93
C THR A 34 15.65 7.96 -14.53
N GLU A 35 14.87 7.41 -13.59
CA GLU A 35 14.85 7.86 -12.21
C GLU A 35 16.18 7.60 -11.49
N MET A 36 16.85 6.50 -11.80
CA MET A 36 18.19 6.23 -11.27
C MET A 36 19.26 7.13 -11.84
N HIS A 37 19.18 7.51 -13.12
CA HIS A 37 20.06 8.55 -13.69
C HIS A 37 19.91 9.88 -12.96
N LEU A 38 18.65 10.29 -12.72
CA LEU A 38 18.36 11.50 -11.95
C LEU A 38 18.93 11.41 -10.54
N LEU A 39 18.66 10.33 -9.81
CA LEU A 39 19.19 10.15 -8.46
C LEU A 39 20.72 10.15 -8.42
N ASN A 40 21.37 9.48 -9.36
CA ASN A 40 22.83 9.40 -9.48
C ASN A 40 23.46 10.78 -9.77
N SER A 41 22.77 11.64 -10.51
CA SER A 41 23.22 13.02 -10.75
C SER A 41 23.11 13.94 -9.52
N LEU A 42 22.25 13.58 -8.56
CA LEU A 42 21.95 14.41 -7.38
C LEU A 42 22.70 13.94 -6.13
N VAL A 43 23.06 12.66 -6.07
CA VAL A 43 23.63 12.03 -4.87
C VAL A 43 24.94 11.33 -5.23
N ASP A 44 26.05 11.82 -4.67
CA ASP A 44 27.34 11.13 -4.77
C ASP A 44 27.38 9.93 -3.81
N ASN A 45 26.93 8.78 -4.31
CA ASN A 45 26.88 7.54 -3.56
C ASN A 45 27.27 6.35 -4.43
N HIS A 46 28.32 5.63 -4.01
CA HIS A 46 28.84 4.48 -4.74
C HIS A 46 27.81 3.37 -4.98
N TRP A 47 26.86 3.15 -4.04
CA TRP A 47 25.81 2.16 -4.27
C TRP A 47 24.83 2.61 -5.36
N VAL A 48 24.43 3.89 -5.37
CA VAL A 48 23.57 4.45 -6.42
C VAL A 48 24.25 4.37 -7.78
N GLN A 49 25.55 4.70 -7.86
CA GLN A 49 26.35 4.54 -9.08
C GLN A 49 26.36 3.07 -9.56
N ARG A 50 26.62 2.13 -8.65
CA ARG A 50 26.64 0.69 -8.96
C ARG A 50 25.29 0.17 -9.48
N VAL A 51 24.19 0.58 -8.86
CA VAL A 51 22.83 0.21 -9.30
C VAL A 51 22.53 0.81 -10.66
N THR A 52 22.89 2.08 -10.87
CA THR A 52 22.69 2.79 -12.14
C THR A 52 23.43 2.10 -13.28
N GLU A 53 24.72 1.82 -13.12
CA GLU A 53 25.49 1.08 -14.13
C GLU A 53 24.96 -0.35 -14.38
N GLY A 54 24.42 -0.99 -13.35
CA GLY A 54 23.80 -2.31 -13.48
C GLY A 54 22.52 -2.27 -14.31
N LEU A 55 21.68 -1.26 -14.08
CA LEU A 55 20.46 -1.02 -14.85
C LEU A 55 20.78 -0.64 -16.30
N ASP A 56 21.80 0.18 -16.55
CA ASP A 56 22.21 0.57 -17.91
C ASP A 56 22.65 -0.64 -18.73
N ARG A 57 23.47 -1.52 -18.14
CA ARG A 57 23.89 -2.76 -18.80
C ARG A 57 22.70 -3.69 -19.03
N ALA A 58 21.80 -3.81 -18.05
CA ALA A 58 20.60 -4.62 -18.20
C ALA A 58 19.67 -4.10 -19.30
N ASP A 59 19.46 -2.79 -19.39
CA ASP A 59 18.63 -2.16 -20.42
C ASP A 59 19.25 -2.31 -21.82
N ALA A 60 20.56 -2.12 -21.94
CA ALA A 60 21.27 -2.22 -23.21
C ALA A 60 21.40 -3.65 -23.72
N ASP A 61 21.78 -4.60 -22.86
CA ASP A 61 22.12 -5.96 -23.28
C ASP A 61 20.97 -6.96 -23.08
N TYR A 62 20.09 -6.73 -22.09
CA TYR A 62 19.04 -7.66 -21.67
C TYR A 62 17.71 -6.96 -21.31
N PRO A 63 17.13 -6.12 -22.19
CA PRO A 63 15.98 -5.25 -21.85
C PRO A 63 14.75 -6.02 -21.38
N PHE A 64 14.60 -7.29 -21.79
CA PHE A 64 13.51 -8.16 -21.35
C PHE A 64 13.50 -8.41 -19.82
N LEU A 65 14.62 -8.18 -19.12
CA LEU A 65 14.67 -8.27 -17.65
C LEU A 65 13.88 -7.14 -16.98
N LEU A 66 13.85 -5.94 -17.58
CA LEU A 66 13.07 -4.80 -17.07
C LEU A 66 11.56 -5.02 -17.23
N TYR A 67 11.13 -5.97 -18.06
CA TYR A 67 9.72 -6.37 -18.07
C TYR A 67 9.25 -6.88 -16.70
N GLY A 68 10.17 -7.40 -15.87
CA GLY A 68 9.87 -7.73 -14.47
C GLY A 68 9.45 -6.51 -13.63
N THR A 69 10.04 -5.33 -13.88
CA THR A 69 9.67 -4.09 -13.17
C THR A 69 8.34 -3.54 -13.65
N ASP A 70 7.99 -3.74 -14.93
CA ASP A 70 6.65 -3.43 -15.46
C ASP A 70 5.56 -4.24 -14.75
N TRP A 71 5.79 -5.52 -14.51
CA TRP A 71 4.86 -6.36 -13.75
C TRP A 71 4.72 -5.91 -12.29
N LEU A 72 5.81 -5.46 -11.66
CA LEU A 72 5.78 -4.90 -10.31
C LEU A 72 4.97 -3.60 -10.26
N ALA A 73 5.14 -2.70 -11.23
CA ALA A 73 4.32 -1.50 -11.37
C ALA A 73 2.85 -1.85 -11.57
N PHE A 74 2.56 -2.79 -12.47
CA PHE A 74 1.21 -3.24 -12.76
C PHE A 74 0.52 -3.86 -11.55
N ALA A 75 1.25 -4.62 -10.72
CA ALA A 75 0.71 -5.20 -9.49
C ALA A 75 0.13 -4.13 -8.54
N HIS A 76 0.75 -2.96 -8.43
CA HIS A 76 0.24 -1.85 -7.63
C HIS A 76 -1.09 -1.30 -8.18
N LEU A 77 -1.21 -1.21 -9.51
CA LEU A 77 -2.46 -0.82 -10.16
C LEU A 77 -3.57 -1.84 -9.91
N VAL A 78 -3.24 -3.13 -9.99
CA VAL A 78 -4.19 -4.22 -9.67
C VAL A 78 -4.61 -4.16 -8.20
N ILE A 79 -3.70 -3.93 -7.26
CA ILE A 79 -4.03 -3.75 -5.84
C ILE A 79 -4.97 -2.56 -5.66
N ALA A 80 -4.71 -1.43 -6.33
CA ALA A 80 -5.59 -0.27 -6.28
C ALA A 80 -7.01 -0.58 -6.77
N VAL A 81 -7.16 -1.45 -7.78
CA VAL A 81 -8.48 -1.93 -8.25
C VAL A 81 -9.22 -2.70 -7.15
N PHE A 82 -8.55 -3.55 -6.36
CA PHE A 82 -9.20 -4.24 -5.24
C PHE A 82 -9.72 -3.25 -4.18
N PHE A 83 -8.94 -2.22 -3.86
CA PHE A 83 -9.36 -1.18 -2.91
C PHE A 83 -10.57 -0.35 -3.39
N HIS A 84 -10.91 -0.39 -4.68
CA HIS A 84 -12.19 0.14 -5.16
C HIS A 84 -13.41 -0.50 -4.47
N GLY A 85 -13.31 -1.77 -4.05
CA GLY A 85 -14.32 -2.43 -3.23
C GLY A 85 -14.57 -1.70 -1.91
N VAL A 86 -13.50 -1.29 -1.23
CA VAL A 86 -13.55 -0.51 0.02
C VAL A 86 -14.17 0.87 -0.21
N TYR A 87 -13.92 1.49 -1.37
CA TYR A 87 -14.52 2.79 -1.70
C TYR A 87 -16.05 2.71 -1.85
N ARG A 88 -16.55 1.62 -2.48
CA ARG A 88 -17.98 1.37 -2.66
C ARG A 88 -18.66 1.01 -1.35
N ASP A 89 -18.15 -0.01 -0.65
CA ASP A 89 -18.71 -0.51 0.61
C ASP A 89 -17.57 -0.90 1.57
N PRO A 90 -17.16 0.02 2.47
CA PRO A 90 -16.02 -0.22 3.33
C PRO A 90 -16.26 -1.29 4.40
N VAL A 91 -17.50 -1.46 4.88
CA VAL A 91 -17.81 -2.42 5.96
C VAL A 91 -17.73 -3.84 5.41
N ARG A 92 -18.36 -4.09 4.26
CA ARG A 92 -18.31 -5.40 3.61
C ARG A 92 -16.91 -5.79 3.13
N ASN A 93 -16.08 -4.80 2.78
CA ASN A 93 -14.75 -5.01 2.21
C ASN A 93 -13.61 -4.71 3.18
N ILE A 94 -13.85 -4.67 4.49
CA ILE A 94 -12.82 -4.36 5.50
C ILE A 94 -11.61 -5.29 5.42
N TRP A 95 -11.81 -6.53 4.98
CA TRP A 95 -10.73 -7.49 4.77
C TRP A 95 -9.63 -6.97 3.83
N ILE A 96 -9.97 -6.18 2.81
CA ILE A 96 -8.97 -5.62 1.88
C ILE A 96 -8.01 -4.68 2.61
N VAL A 97 -8.51 -3.93 3.59
CA VAL A 97 -7.68 -3.08 4.46
C VAL A 97 -6.79 -3.93 5.36
N GLU A 98 -7.32 -5.01 5.93
CA GLU A 98 -6.55 -5.93 6.79
C GLU A 98 -5.48 -6.70 5.99
N ALA A 99 -5.80 -7.16 4.78
CA ALA A 99 -4.84 -7.74 3.85
C ALA A 99 -3.72 -6.75 3.50
N GLY A 100 -4.05 -5.48 3.29
CA GLY A 100 -3.06 -4.41 3.14
C GLY A 100 -2.15 -4.27 4.36
N MET A 101 -2.70 -4.36 5.57
CA MET A 101 -1.89 -4.32 6.80
C MET A 101 -0.95 -5.52 6.92
N ILE A 102 -1.42 -6.71 6.54
CA ILE A 102 -0.60 -7.93 6.49
C ILE A 102 0.53 -7.75 5.46
N ALA A 103 0.22 -7.19 4.28
CA ALA A 103 1.23 -6.90 3.27
C ALA A 103 2.30 -5.92 3.79
N CYS A 104 1.89 -4.84 4.48
CA CYS A 104 2.82 -3.91 5.14
C CYS A 104 3.73 -4.61 6.15
N ALA A 105 3.19 -5.53 6.96
CA ALA A 105 4.00 -6.32 7.88
C ALA A 105 4.97 -7.26 7.13
N GLY A 106 4.53 -7.83 6.00
CA GLY A 106 5.33 -8.70 5.14
C GLY A 106 6.52 -8.03 4.45
N VAL A 107 6.48 -6.69 4.26
CA VAL A 107 7.62 -5.93 3.71
C VAL A 107 8.87 -6.06 4.60
N VAL A 108 8.69 -6.11 5.92
CA VAL A 108 9.80 -6.18 6.89
C VAL A 108 10.64 -7.45 6.73
N PRO A 109 10.08 -8.68 6.84
CA PRO A 109 10.85 -9.89 6.61
C PRO A 109 11.37 -9.99 5.18
N LEU A 110 10.61 -9.51 4.18
CA LEU A 110 11.06 -9.49 2.79
C LEU A 110 12.37 -8.69 2.65
N ALA A 111 12.41 -7.47 3.17
CA ALA A 111 13.59 -6.61 3.09
C ALA A 111 14.78 -7.19 3.87
N LEU A 112 14.54 -7.71 5.09
CA LEU A 112 15.59 -8.25 5.95
C LEU A 112 16.18 -9.59 5.47
N ILE A 113 15.43 -10.36 4.67
CA ILE A 113 15.89 -11.65 4.15
C ILE A 113 16.39 -11.51 2.71
N CYS A 114 15.56 -10.98 1.81
CA CYS A 114 15.90 -10.89 0.39
C CYS A 114 16.92 -9.78 0.11
N GLY A 115 16.96 -8.70 0.90
CA GLY A 115 17.95 -7.64 0.77
C GLY A 115 19.39 -8.16 0.88
N PRO A 116 19.76 -8.83 1.99
CA PRO A 116 21.08 -9.44 2.14
C PRO A 116 21.40 -10.52 1.09
N ILE A 117 20.42 -11.37 0.73
CA ILE A 117 20.60 -12.40 -0.32
C ILE A 117 20.98 -11.76 -1.66
N ARG A 118 20.44 -10.57 -1.97
CA ARG A 118 20.73 -9.81 -3.20
C ARG A 118 21.87 -8.82 -3.06
N GLY A 119 22.55 -8.78 -1.91
CA GLY A 119 23.68 -7.89 -1.66
C GLY A 119 23.30 -6.41 -1.50
N ILE A 120 22.04 -6.13 -1.13
CA ILE A 120 21.56 -4.76 -0.86
C ILE A 120 22.16 -4.28 0.47
N PRO A 121 22.77 -3.07 0.54
CA PRO A 121 23.30 -2.54 1.79
C PRO A 121 22.18 -2.26 2.79
N PHE A 122 22.47 -2.49 4.07
CA PHE A 122 21.48 -2.46 5.15
C PHE A 122 20.61 -1.19 5.18
N TRP A 123 21.19 0.00 4.97
CA TRP A 123 20.46 1.26 5.01
C TRP A 123 19.42 1.40 3.89
N TRP A 124 19.60 0.73 2.75
CA TRP A 124 18.60 0.68 1.70
C TRP A 124 17.44 -0.24 2.08
N SER A 125 17.72 -1.36 2.76
CA SER A 125 16.65 -2.19 3.33
C SER A 125 15.84 -1.46 4.41
N VAL A 126 16.44 -0.51 5.13
CA VAL A 126 15.68 0.37 6.05
C VAL A 126 14.69 1.26 5.31
N ILE A 127 15.07 1.77 4.12
CA ILE A 127 14.16 2.51 3.24
C ILE A 127 13.03 1.59 2.78
N ASP A 128 13.32 0.37 2.34
CA ASP A 128 12.29 -0.60 1.94
C ASP A 128 11.29 -0.89 3.05
N MET A 129 11.78 -1.14 4.28
CA MET A 129 10.93 -1.38 5.45
C MET A 129 10.03 -0.17 5.78
N SER A 130 10.49 1.05 5.49
CA SER A 130 9.73 2.26 5.76
C SER A 130 8.40 2.29 5.01
N PHE A 131 8.31 1.69 3.81
CA PHE A 131 7.04 1.58 3.07
C PHE A 131 6.00 0.76 3.84
N GLY A 132 6.42 -0.33 4.50
CA GLY A 132 5.54 -1.10 5.37
C GLY A 132 5.12 -0.32 6.61
N VAL A 133 6.10 0.30 7.29
CA VAL A 133 5.88 1.05 8.54
C VAL A 133 4.99 2.28 8.35
N PHE A 134 5.18 3.05 7.28
CA PHE A 134 4.36 4.21 6.99
C PHE A 134 3.06 3.84 6.27
N GLY A 135 3.07 2.79 5.44
CA GLY A 135 1.89 2.29 4.74
C GLY A 135 0.81 1.73 5.67
N VAL A 136 1.19 1.14 6.81
CA VAL A 136 0.22 0.58 7.78
C VAL A 136 -0.57 1.67 8.52
N ILE A 137 -0.01 2.88 8.67
CA ILE A 137 -0.63 3.98 9.41
C ILE A 137 -2.01 4.37 8.85
N PRO A 138 -2.17 4.75 7.56
CA PRO A 138 -3.48 5.06 6.99
C PRO A 138 -4.43 3.86 7.02
N LEU A 139 -3.93 2.63 6.89
CA LEU A 139 -4.75 1.42 6.94
C LEU A 139 -5.31 1.16 8.35
N LEU A 140 -4.53 1.39 9.41
CA LEU A 140 -5.01 1.34 10.79
C LEU A 140 -6.08 2.39 11.07
N VAL A 141 -5.88 3.60 10.57
CA VAL A 141 -6.86 4.70 10.67
C VAL A 141 -8.16 4.30 9.95
N LEU A 142 -8.06 3.81 8.71
CA LEU A 142 -9.20 3.30 7.93
C LEU A 142 -9.93 2.20 8.71
N ARG A 143 -9.23 1.16 9.16
CA ARG A 143 -9.83 0.04 9.89
C ARG A 143 -10.64 0.50 11.10
N ARG A 144 -10.08 1.41 11.92
CA ARG A 144 -10.78 1.97 13.09
C ARG A 144 -12.05 2.71 12.69
N MET A 145 -11.97 3.53 11.64
CA MET A 145 -13.13 4.29 11.14
C MET A 145 -14.20 3.39 10.53
N ILE A 146 -13.81 2.35 9.82
CA ILE A 146 -14.73 1.36 9.23
C ILE A 146 -15.46 0.59 10.33
N LYS A 147 -14.76 0.14 11.37
CA LYS A 147 -15.39 -0.51 12.53
C LYS A 147 -16.38 0.39 13.27
N ARG A 148 -16.07 1.70 13.37
CA ARG A 148 -17.02 2.67 13.92
C ARG A 148 -18.26 2.82 13.02
N LEU A 149 -18.07 2.83 11.70
CA LEU A 149 -19.18 2.89 10.75
C LEU A 149 -20.07 1.63 10.83
N GLU A 150 -19.46 0.45 10.94
CA GLU A 150 -20.17 -0.82 11.14
C GLU A 150 -21.06 -0.78 12.39
N ALA A 151 -20.54 -0.31 13.53
CA ALA A 151 -21.30 -0.19 14.77
C ALA A 151 -22.49 0.80 14.66
N MET A 152 -22.35 1.87 13.86
CA MET A 152 -23.45 2.83 13.62
C MET A 152 -24.55 2.28 12.70
N GLN A 153 -24.26 1.24 11.92
CA GLN A 153 -25.20 0.63 10.97
C GLN A 153 -25.92 -0.59 11.56
N GLN A 154 -25.46 -1.13 12.68
CA GLN A 154 -26.13 -2.24 13.35
C GLN A 154 -27.51 -1.80 13.85
N PRO A 155 -28.59 -2.54 13.50
CA PRO A 155 -29.91 -2.28 14.05
C PRO A 155 -29.89 -2.39 15.57
N GLN A 156 -30.52 -1.44 16.26
CA GLN A 156 -30.76 -1.54 17.70
C GLN A 156 -31.62 -2.80 17.94
N PRO A 157 -31.23 -3.72 18.83
CA PRO A 157 -32.06 -4.89 19.13
C PRO A 157 -33.43 -4.39 19.60
N GLU A 158 -34.50 -4.83 18.94
CA GLU A 158 -35.87 -4.54 19.37
C GLU A 158 -36.01 -4.97 20.85
N PRO A 159 -36.56 -4.12 21.73
CA PRO A 159 -36.80 -4.52 23.11
C PRO A 159 -37.69 -5.75 23.10
N ALA A 160 -37.21 -6.84 23.71
CA ALA A 160 -37.93 -8.10 23.81
C ALA A 160 -39.36 -7.82 24.25
N GLY A 161 -40.33 -8.17 23.40
CA GLY A 161 -41.74 -7.90 23.60
C GLY A 161 -42.17 -8.27 25.01
N ALA A 162 -42.83 -7.34 25.69
CA ALA A 162 -43.39 -7.57 27.02
C ALA A 162 -44.25 -8.84 27.02
N PRO A 163 -44.17 -9.69 28.07
CA PRO A 163 -44.97 -10.91 28.14
C PRO A 163 -46.45 -10.56 28.05
N ALA A 164 -47.19 -11.28 27.20
CA ALA A 164 -48.62 -11.12 27.03
C ALA A 164 -49.35 -11.36 28.37
N PRO A 165 -50.35 -10.52 28.72
CA PRO A 165 -51.14 -10.76 29.93
C PRO A 165 -51.91 -12.08 29.82
N ALA A 166 -51.85 -12.85 30.91
CA ALA A 166 -52.42 -14.19 31.08
C ALA A 166 -53.96 -14.22 31.01
#